data_AF-A0A250F7V4-F1
#
_entry.id   AF-A0A250F7V4-F1
#
_cell.length_a   1.000
_cell.length_b   1.000
_cell.length_c   1.000
_cell.angle_alpha   90.00
_cell.angle_beta   90.00
_cell.angle_gamma   90.00
#
_symmetry.space_group_name_H-M   'P 1'
#
loop_
_entity.id
_entity.type
_entity.pdbx_description
1 polymer ?
#
loop_
_entity_poly.entity_id
_entity_poly.type
_entity_poly.pdbx_seq_one_letter_code
_entity_poly.pdbx_strand_id
1 'polypeptide(L)'
;MYFANTWHKSFNFVITPEEFEAVFSRDDYEFVTGNTLVDMDYISTEKQEIFNAYQQYYEKILLREEKYNHKTLWTIEDKMRQSMIDQTKKLIFLEVEDNKKDAVKYKRVRTKEPFMNLDPFYLLYKKEKNLLSTIYHAPENTFGLKLTYPKTISLADKNDNLRGNYDTEKYPMYAIFKDIIKQIKKISHKAKMMKGEQLLKPDFWISDKAKEQVRKNYYLQQIGLVFV
;
A
#
# COMPACT_ATOMS: atom_id res chain seq x y z
N MET A 1 -13.09 -8.33 -17.62
CA MET A 1 -11.89 -8.10 -16.78
C MET A 1 -11.23 -6.81 -17.22
N TYR A 2 -10.43 -6.16 -16.38
CA TYR A 2 -9.59 -5.05 -16.84
C TYR A 2 -8.11 -5.34 -16.59
N PHE A 3 -7.25 -4.63 -17.31
CA PHE A 3 -5.80 -4.59 -17.12
C PHE A 3 -5.36 -3.15 -16.96
N ALA A 4 -4.55 -2.85 -15.95
CA ALA A 4 -4.03 -1.50 -15.73
C ALA A 4 -2.88 -1.20 -16.70
N ASN A 5 -3.07 -0.21 -17.58
CA ASN A 5 -2.07 0.17 -18.58
C ASN A 5 -1.07 1.19 -18.00
N THR A 6 -1.59 2.21 -17.34
CA THR A 6 -0.81 3.29 -16.72
C THR A 6 -1.34 3.59 -15.33
N TRP A 7 -0.53 4.26 -14.51
CA TRP A 7 -0.85 4.54 -13.10
C TRP A 7 -0.73 6.02 -12.80
N HIS A 8 -1.55 6.51 -11.87
CA HIS A 8 -1.28 7.80 -11.25
C HIS A 8 0.04 7.73 -10.48
N LYS A 9 0.67 8.89 -10.28
CA LYS A 9 1.83 8.99 -9.39
C LYS A 9 1.46 8.42 -8.03
N SER A 10 2.23 7.45 -7.55
CA SER A 10 2.02 6.86 -6.22
C SER A 10 2.14 7.92 -5.14
N PHE A 11 1.32 7.80 -4.10
CA PHE A 11 1.39 8.68 -2.94
C PHE A 11 1.96 7.90 -1.76
N ASN A 12 3.24 8.15 -1.47
CA ASN A 12 3.95 7.50 -0.37
C ASN A 12 3.80 8.32 0.91
N PHE A 13 3.51 7.67 2.04
CA PHE A 13 3.27 8.33 3.31
C PHE A 13 3.68 7.49 4.54
N VAL A 14 3.92 8.19 5.65
CA VAL A 14 4.17 7.63 6.98
C VAL A 14 3.34 8.44 7.99
N ILE A 15 2.41 7.78 8.68
CA ILE A 15 1.54 8.39 9.70
C ILE A 15 1.44 7.44 10.91
N THR A 16 0.97 7.88 12.06
CA THR A 16 0.84 6.98 13.23
C THR A 16 -0.36 6.04 13.08
N PRO A 17 -0.46 4.95 13.85
CA PRO A 17 -1.64 4.08 13.84
C PRO A 17 -2.95 4.82 14.08
N GLU A 18 -2.99 5.76 15.02
CA GLU A 18 -4.18 6.56 15.32
C GLU A 18 -4.56 7.48 14.14
N GLU A 19 -3.57 8.08 13.48
CA GLU A 19 -3.80 8.90 12.29
C GLU A 19 -4.27 8.06 11.10
N PHE A 20 -3.75 6.84 10.96
CA PHE A 20 -4.19 5.90 9.94
C PHE A 20 -5.65 5.51 10.15
N GLU A 21 -6.03 5.08 11.35
CA GLU A 21 -7.41 4.75 11.66
C GLU A 21 -8.36 5.95 11.41
N ALA A 22 -7.96 7.15 11.82
CA ALA A 22 -8.75 8.37 11.59
C ALA A 22 -8.94 8.67 10.09
N VAL A 23 -7.94 8.43 9.24
CA VAL A 23 -8.05 8.62 7.79
C VAL A 23 -8.86 7.51 7.12
N PHE A 24 -8.69 6.26 7.58
CA PHE A 24 -9.15 5.07 6.89
C PHE A 24 -10.43 4.42 7.49
N SER A 25 -11.09 5.06 8.45
CA SER A 25 -12.31 4.57 9.11
C SER A 25 -13.61 4.79 8.31
N ARG A 26 -13.55 5.45 7.15
CA ARG A 26 -14.72 5.86 6.36
C ARG A 26 -15.51 4.70 5.76
N ASP A 27 -16.83 4.81 5.67
CA ASP A 27 -17.73 3.74 5.21
C ASP A 27 -18.04 3.77 3.70
N ASP A 28 -17.40 4.65 2.94
CA ASP A 28 -17.59 4.77 1.49
C ASP A 28 -16.69 3.83 0.67
N TYR A 29 -15.90 2.98 1.33
CA TYR A 29 -15.15 1.89 0.72
C TYR A 29 -14.90 0.74 1.71
N GLU A 30 -14.48 -0.39 1.15
CA GLU A 30 -14.13 -1.62 1.85
C GLU A 30 -12.70 -2.02 1.51
N PHE A 31 -11.99 -2.59 2.49
CA PHE A 31 -10.73 -3.29 2.23
C PHE A 31 -11.00 -4.68 1.68
N VAL A 32 -10.19 -5.09 0.71
CA VAL A 32 -10.26 -6.42 0.11
C VAL A 32 -8.88 -6.98 -0.16
N THR A 33 -8.70 -8.28 0.10
CA THR A 33 -7.50 -9.02 -0.26
C THR A 33 -7.54 -9.27 -1.78
N GLY A 34 -6.95 -8.35 -2.54
CA GLY A 34 -7.00 -8.35 -4.00
C GLY A 34 -6.02 -9.36 -4.62
N ASN A 35 -6.44 -10.04 -5.70
CA ASN A 35 -5.61 -10.95 -6.51
C ASN A 35 -5.02 -12.16 -5.77
N THR A 36 -5.50 -12.48 -4.57
CA THR A 36 -5.13 -13.71 -3.85
C THR A 36 -6.25 -14.74 -3.90
N LEU A 37 -5.93 -15.95 -3.48
CA LEU A 37 -6.93 -16.93 -3.09
C LEU A 37 -7.44 -16.56 -1.69
N VAL A 38 -8.75 -16.67 -1.49
CA VAL A 38 -9.41 -16.49 -0.20
C VAL A 38 -10.38 -17.66 0.03
N ASP A 39 -10.78 -17.83 1.28
CA ASP A 39 -11.75 -18.84 1.68
C ASP A 39 -13.12 -18.60 1.04
N MET A 40 -13.93 -19.65 0.93
CA MET A 40 -15.21 -19.59 0.20
C MET A 40 -16.23 -18.64 0.81
N ASP A 41 -16.17 -18.40 2.11
CA ASP A 41 -17.04 -17.49 2.88
C ASP A 41 -16.56 -16.03 2.90
N TYR A 42 -15.37 -15.72 2.38
CA TYR A 42 -14.82 -14.37 2.36
C TYR A 42 -15.71 -13.35 1.64
N ILE A 43 -16.02 -12.21 2.27
CA ILE A 43 -16.82 -11.13 1.66
C ILE A 43 -15.95 -9.89 1.40
N SER A 44 -15.29 -9.42 2.44
CA SER A 44 -14.33 -8.32 2.46
C SER A 44 -13.41 -8.52 3.66
N THR A 45 -12.37 -7.69 3.78
CA THR A 45 -11.46 -7.70 4.93
C THR A 45 -11.94 -6.67 5.95
N GLU A 46 -12.13 -7.08 7.20
CA GLU A 46 -12.60 -6.16 8.25
C GLU A 46 -11.58 -5.04 8.48
N LYS A 47 -12.06 -3.79 8.60
CA LYS A 47 -11.18 -2.63 8.86
C LYS A 47 -10.34 -2.81 10.11
N GLN A 48 -10.90 -3.39 11.17
CA GLN A 48 -10.17 -3.60 12.42
C GLN A 48 -8.99 -4.54 12.24
N GLU A 49 -9.09 -5.55 11.37
CA GLU A 49 -7.95 -6.41 11.03
C GLU A 49 -6.83 -5.60 10.37
N ILE A 50 -7.18 -4.66 9.48
CA ILE A 50 -6.22 -3.77 8.81
C ILE A 50 -5.59 -2.79 9.80
N PHE A 51 -6.36 -2.22 10.73
CA PHE A 51 -5.84 -1.31 11.75
C PHE A 51 -4.88 -2.03 12.71
N ASN A 52 -5.25 -3.24 13.16
CA ASN A 52 -4.37 -4.08 13.97
C ASN A 52 -3.10 -4.49 13.20
N ALA A 53 -3.23 -4.82 11.91
CA ALA A 53 -2.09 -5.11 11.06
C ALA A 53 -1.18 -3.90 10.88
N TYR A 54 -1.74 -2.70 10.71
CA TYR A 54 -0.96 -1.48 10.58
C TYR A 54 -0.25 -1.10 11.88
N GLN A 55 -0.90 -1.29 13.02
CA GLN A 55 -0.25 -1.11 14.32
C GLN A 55 0.96 -2.04 14.47
N GLN A 56 0.80 -3.34 14.17
CA GLN A 56 1.92 -4.29 14.18
C GLN A 56 3.03 -3.88 13.19
N TYR A 57 2.65 -3.45 11.98
CA TYR A 57 3.59 -2.95 10.98
C TYR A 57 4.37 -1.73 11.51
N TYR A 58 3.68 -0.77 12.11
CA TYR A 58 4.29 0.44 12.64
C TYR A 58 5.30 0.11 13.76
N GLU A 59 4.90 -0.70 14.73
CA GLU A 59 5.74 -1.10 15.86
C GLU A 59 6.95 -1.95 15.43
N LYS A 60 6.74 -2.93 14.54
CA LYS A 60 7.78 -3.92 14.19
C LYS A 60 8.63 -3.53 12.99
N ILE A 61 8.19 -2.60 12.14
CA ILE A 61 8.93 -2.16 10.94
C ILE A 61 9.42 -0.73 11.08
N LEU A 62 8.56 0.19 11.50
CA LEU A 62 8.88 1.63 11.51
C LEU A 62 9.62 2.05 12.78
N LEU A 63 9.28 1.45 13.92
CA LEU A 63 9.95 1.73 15.20
C LEU A 63 11.12 0.78 15.51
N ARG A 64 11.40 -0.21 14.66
CA ARG A 64 12.49 -1.15 14.92
C ARG A 64 13.83 -0.44 14.98
N GLU A 65 14.63 -0.74 16.00
CA GLU A 65 16.00 -0.24 16.15
C GLU A 65 17.04 -1.32 15.80
N GLU A 66 16.60 -2.53 15.45
CA GLU A 66 17.45 -3.68 15.14
C GLU A 66 17.14 -4.31 13.78
N LYS A 67 18.06 -5.16 13.29
CA LYS A 67 17.91 -5.88 12.03
C LYS A 67 16.98 -7.07 12.22
N TYR A 68 15.97 -7.18 11.35
CA TYR A 68 15.17 -8.38 11.18
C TYR A 68 15.57 -9.14 9.92
N ASN A 69 15.38 -10.46 9.95
CA ASN A 69 15.55 -11.29 8.77
C ASN A 69 14.40 -11.04 7.76
N HIS A 70 14.64 -11.40 6.51
CA HIS A 70 13.69 -11.22 5.41
C HIS A 70 12.33 -11.86 5.68
N LYS A 71 12.30 -13.09 6.23
CA LYS A 71 11.06 -13.84 6.48
C LYS A 71 10.16 -13.10 7.48
N THR A 72 10.74 -12.61 8.58
CA THR A 72 10.01 -11.84 9.59
C THR A 72 9.43 -10.56 9.00
N LEU A 73 10.24 -9.81 8.24
CA LEU A 73 9.79 -8.57 7.60
C LEU A 73 8.66 -8.83 6.62
N TRP A 74 8.81 -9.84 5.76
CA TRP A 74 7.81 -10.23 4.78
C TRP A 74 6.47 -10.59 5.43
N THR A 75 6.47 -11.41 6.49
CA THR A 75 5.23 -11.81 7.18
C THR A 75 4.45 -10.62 7.77
N ILE A 76 5.13 -9.58 8.24
CA ILE A 76 4.48 -8.39 8.78
C ILE A 76 4.01 -7.48 7.64
N GLU A 77 4.87 -7.29 6.64
CA GLU A 77 4.64 -6.41 5.51
C GLU A 77 3.49 -6.89 4.61
N ASP A 78 3.39 -8.19 4.36
CA ASP A 78 2.41 -8.80 3.46
C ASP A 78 0.98 -8.49 3.90
N LYS A 79 0.74 -8.40 5.22
CA LYS A 79 -0.57 -8.02 5.78
C LYS A 79 -1.02 -6.62 5.38
N MET A 80 -0.09 -5.72 5.01
CA MET A 80 -0.41 -4.36 4.58
C MET A 80 -0.66 -4.23 3.09
N ARG A 81 -0.52 -5.31 2.31
CA ARG A 81 -0.86 -5.34 0.89
C ARG A 81 -2.34 -5.54 0.73
N GLN A 82 -3.06 -4.43 0.61
CA GLN A 82 -4.52 -4.42 0.58
C GLN A 82 -5.02 -3.68 -0.64
N SER A 83 -6.14 -4.14 -1.20
CA SER A 83 -6.89 -3.38 -2.18
C SER A 83 -8.11 -2.74 -1.51
N MET A 84 -8.64 -1.69 -2.11
CA MET A 84 -9.82 -0.98 -1.65
C MET A 84 -10.80 -0.78 -2.79
N ILE A 85 -12.08 -1.01 -2.52
CA ILE A 85 -13.18 -0.88 -3.47
C ILE A 85 -14.33 -0.10 -2.83
N ASP A 86 -15.11 0.62 -3.63
CA ASP A 86 -16.19 1.43 -3.11
C ASP A 86 -17.42 0.58 -2.75
N GLN A 87 -17.61 -0.56 -3.43
CA GLN A 87 -18.78 -1.42 -3.25
C GLN A 87 -18.45 -2.89 -3.49
N THR A 88 -18.76 -3.77 -2.53
CA THR A 88 -18.50 -5.22 -2.58
C THR A 88 -19.20 -5.94 -3.75
N LYS A 89 -20.35 -5.44 -4.25
CA LYS A 89 -21.04 -5.99 -5.43
C LYS A 89 -20.19 -5.96 -6.73
N LYS A 90 -19.09 -5.20 -6.72
CA LYS A 90 -18.13 -5.13 -7.82
C LYS A 90 -17.11 -6.26 -7.78
N LEU A 91 -17.05 -7.01 -6.69
CA LEU A 91 -16.24 -8.22 -6.59
C LEU A 91 -16.77 -9.29 -7.54
N ILE A 92 -15.83 -10.03 -8.11
CA ILE A 92 -16.03 -11.25 -8.87
C ILE A 92 -15.21 -12.31 -8.15
N PHE A 93 -15.89 -13.38 -7.76
CA PHE A 93 -15.24 -14.54 -7.16
C PHE A 93 -15.15 -15.63 -8.21
N LEU A 94 -13.94 -16.11 -8.48
CA LEU A 94 -13.71 -17.24 -9.38
C LEU A 94 -13.28 -18.43 -8.55
N GLU A 95 -14.11 -19.47 -8.51
CA GLU A 95 -13.78 -20.71 -7.83
C GLU A 95 -12.54 -21.36 -8.45
N VAL A 96 -11.65 -21.84 -7.60
CA VAL A 96 -10.44 -22.56 -7.94
C VAL A 96 -10.50 -23.88 -7.15
N GLU A 97 -10.66 -24.98 -7.85
CA GLU A 97 -10.60 -26.32 -7.27
C GLU A 97 -9.19 -26.91 -7.50
N ASP A 98 -8.57 -27.43 -6.44
CA ASP A 98 -7.39 -28.30 -6.57
C ASP A 98 -7.86 -29.66 -7.14
N ASN A 99 -7.07 -30.31 -7.99
CA ASN A 99 -7.45 -31.58 -8.63
C ASN A 99 -7.31 -32.80 -7.70
N LYS A 100 -7.44 -32.63 -6.38
CA LYS A 100 -7.26 -33.68 -5.37
C LYS A 100 -8.61 -34.10 -4.77
N LYS A 101 -8.68 -35.36 -4.34
CA LYS A 101 -9.89 -36.01 -3.79
C LYS A 101 -10.51 -35.29 -2.57
N ASP A 102 -9.72 -34.46 -1.87
CA ASP A 102 -10.12 -33.63 -0.72
C ASP A 102 -9.80 -32.14 -0.97
N ALA A 103 -10.11 -31.63 -2.16
CA ALA A 103 -9.75 -30.28 -2.56
C ALA A 103 -10.42 -29.22 -1.67
N VAL A 104 -9.58 -28.46 -0.94
CA VAL A 104 -10.02 -27.21 -0.32
C VAL A 104 -10.40 -26.25 -1.44
N LYS A 105 -11.65 -25.80 -1.45
CA LYS A 105 -12.15 -24.84 -2.42
C LYS A 105 -11.69 -23.45 -2.01
N TYR A 106 -11.06 -22.73 -2.94
CA TYR A 106 -10.74 -21.32 -2.76
C TYR A 106 -11.45 -20.52 -3.84
N LYS A 107 -11.60 -19.22 -3.60
CA LYS A 107 -12.02 -18.28 -4.65
C LYS A 107 -10.95 -17.23 -4.87
N ARG A 108 -10.71 -16.89 -6.13
CA ARG A 108 -9.88 -15.75 -6.50
C ARG A 108 -10.73 -14.49 -6.52
N VAL A 109 -10.31 -13.47 -5.77
CA VAL A 109 -10.97 -12.16 -5.74
C VAL A 109 -10.52 -11.33 -6.94
N ARG A 110 -11.48 -10.91 -7.76
CA ARG A 110 -11.30 -9.96 -8.86
C ARG A 110 -12.31 -8.82 -8.72
N THR A 111 -12.11 -7.73 -9.45
CA THR A 111 -13.05 -6.59 -9.46
C THR A 111 -13.50 -6.28 -10.88
N LYS A 112 -14.74 -5.82 -11.02
CA LYS A 112 -15.31 -5.31 -12.29
C LYS A 112 -14.72 -3.95 -12.68
N GLU A 113 -14.36 -3.15 -11.67
CA GLU A 113 -13.88 -1.79 -11.81
C GLU A 113 -12.51 -1.60 -11.13
N PRO A 114 -11.76 -0.56 -11.49
CA PRO A 114 -10.46 -0.29 -10.91
C PRO A 114 -10.48 -0.07 -9.39
N PHE A 115 -9.64 -0.80 -8.67
CA PHE A 115 -9.40 -0.62 -7.23
C PHE A 115 -8.21 0.29 -6.96
N MET A 116 -8.20 0.85 -5.74
CA MET A 116 -7.03 1.50 -5.15
C MET A 116 -6.21 0.45 -4.37
N ASN A 117 -4.89 0.53 -4.40
CA ASN A 117 -4.03 -0.30 -3.54
C ASN A 117 -3.41 0.52 -2.42
N LEU A 118 -3.27 -0.14 -1.29
CA LEU A 118 -2.37 0.18 -0.21
C LEU A 118 -1.27 -0.87 -0.20
N ASP A 119 -0.03 -0.41 -0.32
CA ASP A 119 1.13 -1.29 -0.33
C ASP A 119 2.26 -0.67 0.50
N PRO A 120 3.22 -1.47 0.96
CA PRO A 120 4.49 -0.95 1.45
C PRO A 120 5.28 -0.21 0.36
N PHE A 121 6.02 0.83 0.76
CA PHE A 121 7.16 1.36 0.00
C PHE A 121 8.46 1.20 0.77
N TYR A 122 9.57 1.36 0.07
CA TYR A 122 10.90 1.12 0.61
C TYR A 122 11.79 2.32 0.31
N LEU A 123 12.71 2.62 1.22
CA LEU A 123 13.73 3.63 0.98
C LEU A 123 14.99 3.00 0.39
N LEU A 124 15.66 3.74 -0.49
CA LEU A 124 16.97 3.37 -1.00
C LEU A 124 17.84 4.62 -1.10
N TYR A 125 18.88 4.66 -0.28
CA TYR A 125 19.96 5.61 -0.44
C TYR A 125 20.97 5.12 -1.49
N LYS A 126 21.11 5.89 -2.56
CA LYS A 126 22.06 5.65 -3.66
C LYS A 126 23.30 6.51 -3.44
N LYS A 127 24.33 5.92 -2.83
CA LYS A 127 25.57 6.61 -2.41
C LYS A 127 26.21 7.42 -3.55
N GLU A 128 26.33 6.84 -4.73
CA GLU A 128 26.98 7.47 -5.90
C GLU A 128 26.24 8.71 -6.41
N LYS A 129 24.92 8.74 -6.25
CA LYS A 129 24.06 9.84 -6.72
C LYS A 129 23.67 10.79 -5.60
N ASN A 130 24.13 10.50 -4.38
CA ASN A 130 23.78 11.23 -3.18
C ASN A 130 22.26 11.46 -3.06
N LEU A 131 21.49 10.40 -3.34
CA LEU A 131 20.05 10.47 -3.58
C LEU A 131 19.32 9.45 -2.70
N LEU A 132 18.29 9.89 -1.99
CA LEU A 132 17.34 9.02 -1.29
C LEU A 132 16.07 8.87 -2.14
N SER A 133 15.76 7.65 -2.55
CA SER A 133 14.60 7.34 -3.41
C SER A 133 13.62 6.42 -2.69
N THR A 134 12.34 6.52 -3.05
CA THR A 134 11.34 5.47 -2.76
C THR A 134 11.37 4.45 -3.90
N ILE A 135 11.43 3.16 -3.59
CA ILE A 135 11.46 2.07 -4.58
C ILE A 135 10.32 1.07 -4.36
N TYR A 136 10.17 0.11 -5.28
CA TYR A 136 9.06 -0.85 -5.27
C TYR A 136 9.33 -2.15 -4.48
N HIS A 137 10.59 -2.57 -4.29
CA HIS A 137 10.89 -3.82 -3.59
C HIS A 137 12.31 -3.85 -3.02
N ALA A 138 12.43 -3.82 -1.69
CA ALA A 138 13.65 -4.14 -0.94
C ALA A 138 13.27 -4.29 0.55
N PRO A 139 12.76 -5.45 0.99
CA PRO A 139 12.11 -5.61 2.30
C PRO A 139 12.98 -5.21 3.51
N GLU A 140 14.31 -5.28 3.38
CA GLU A 140 15.20 -4.77 4.44
C GLU A 140 15.07 -3.25 4.67
N ASN A 141 14.52 -2.50 3.71
CA ASN A 141 14.38 -1.05 3.74
C ASN A 141 12.91 -0.59 3.69
N THR A 142 11.97 -1.46 4.05
CA THR A 142 10.55 -1.12 4.13
C THR A 142 10.34 0.07 5.06
N PHE A 143 9.63 1.09 4.58
CA PHE A 143 9.54 2.36 5.27
C PHE A 143 8.26 3.12 4.91
N GLY A 144 7.10 2.61 5.32
CA GLY A 144 5.81 3.29 5.16
C GLY A 144 4.94 2.69 4.05
N LEU A 145 3.82 3.35 3.78
CA LEU A 145 2.81 2.86 2.85
C LEU A 145 2.66 3.78 1.64
N LYS A 146 2.18 3.22 0.53
CA LYS A 146 1.89 3.91 -0.72
C LYS A 146 0.47 3.62 -1.15
N LEU A 147 -0.21 4.66 -1.61
CA LEU A 147 -1.46 4.54 -2.36
C LEU A 147 -1.16 4.53 -3.86
N THR A 148 -1.76 3.58 -4.57
CA THR A 148 -1.73 3.55 -6.03
C THR A 148 -3.14 3.39 -6.60
N TYR A 149 -3.38 4.03 -7.73
CA TYR A 149 -4.61 3.90 -8.49
C TYR A 149 -4.25 3.90 -9.98
N PRO A 150 -4.78 2.96 -10.80
CA PRO A 150 -4.53 2.97 -12.23
C PRO A 150 -5.07 4.27 -12.81
N LYS A 151 -4.39 4.85 -13.81
CA LYS A 151 -4.87 6.02 -14.54
C LYS A 151 -5.69 5.59 -15.74
N THR A 152 -5.21 4.59 -16.46
CA THR A 152 -5.91 4.02 -17.60
C THR A 152 -5.93 2.50 -17.58
N ILE A 153 -6.98 1.92 -18.17
CA ILE A 153 -7.20 0.48 -18.23
C ILE A 153 -7.57 0.02 -19.64
N SER A 154 -7.21 -1.23 -19.96
CA SER A 154 -7.80 -2.00 -21.06
C SER A 154 -8.90 -2.90 -20.52
N LEU A 155 -9.93 -3.17 -21.32
CA LEU A 155 -10.98 -4.14 -20.97
C LEU A 155 -10.80 -5.41 -21.80
N ALA A 156 -10.89 -6.57 -21.16
CA ALA A 156 -10.89 -7.86 -21.83
C ALA A 156 -12.23 -8.08 -22.55
N ASP A 157 -12.18 -8.46 -23.83
CA ASP A 157 -13.35 -8.95 -24.56
C ASP A 157 -13.71 -10.40 -24.19
N LYS A 158 -14.74 -10.97 -24.83
CA LYS A 158 -15.20 -12.35 -24.59
C LYS A 158 -14.15 -13.44 -24.88
N ASN A 159 -13.08 -13.09 -25.60
CA ASN A 159 -11.98 -13.97 -25.95
C ASN A 159 -10.69 -13.58 -25.19
N ASP A 160 -10.83 -12.84 -24.09
CA ASP A 160 -9.73 -12.31 -23.25
C ASP A 160 -8.74 -11.37 -23.96
N ASN A 161 -9.07 -10.86 -25.15
CA ASN A 161 -8.23 -9.86 -25.79
C ASN A 161 -8.42 -8.51 -25.10
N LEU A 162 -7.32 -7.91 -24.64
CA LEU A 162 -7.32 -6.58 -24.04
C LEU A 162 -7.54 -5.52 -25.12
N ARG A 163 -8.57 -4.69 -24.95
CA ARG A 163 -8.90 -3.61 -25.87
C ARG A 163 -9.07 -2.27 -25.17
N GLY A 164 -8.75 -1.21 -25.90
CA GLY A 164 -8.97 0.17 -25.50
C GLY A 164 -7.94 0.68 -24.49
N ASN A 165 -8.04 1.98 -24.18
CA ASN A 165 -7.24 2.65 -23.17
C ASN A 165 -8.13 3.67 -22.47
N TYR A 166 -8.96 3.17 -21.56
CA TYR A 166 -10.01 3.95 -20.92
C TYR A 166 -9.49 4.66 -19.69
N ASP A 167 -9.83 5.94 -19.56
CA ASP A 167 -9.58 6.71 -18.35
C ASP A 167 -10.41 6.17 -17.17
N THR A 168 -9.81 6.21 -15.99
CA THR A 168 -10.38 5.66 -14.75
C THR A 168 -10.86 6.73 -13.77
N GLU A 169 -10.60 8.02 -14.02
CA GLU A 169 -10.98 9.11 -13.13
C GLU A 169 -12.50 9.25 -12.99
N LYS A 170 -13.25 8.70 -13.94
CA LYS A 170 -14.72 8.62 -13.91
C LYS A 170 -15.28 7.62 -12.87
N TYR A 171 -14.48 6.70 -12.34
CA TYR A 171 -14.98 5.71 -11.38
C TYR A 171 -15.01 6.30 -9.95
N PRO A 172 -15.97 5.92 -9.10
CA PRO A 172 -16.11 6.45 -7.74
C PRO A 172 -14.83 6.32 -6.90
N MET A 173 -14.10 5.20 -7.06
CA MET A 173 -12.85 4.95 -6.34
C MET A 173 -11.77 6.01 -6.59
N TYR A 174 -11.77 6.69 -7.74
CA TYR A 174 -10.82 7.77 -7.98
C TYR A 174 -11.07 8.96 -7.05
N ALA A 175 -12.34 9.34 -6.85
CA ALA A 175 -12.72 10.43 -5.96
C ALA A 175 -12.28 10.12 -4.50
N ILE A 176 -12.50 8.88 -4.06
CA ILE A 176 -12.08 8.38 -2.75
C ILE A 176 -10.55 8.42 -2.61
N PHE A 177 -9.81 7.90 -3.61
CA PHE A 177 -8.34 7.96 -3.66
C PHE A 177 -7.81 9.39 -3.49
N LYS A 178 -8.40 10.35 -4.22
CA LYS A 178 -8.02 11.77 -4.16
C LYS A 178 -8.31 12.38 -2.79
N ASP A 179 -9.45 12.06 -2.19
CA ASP A 179 -9.81 12.61 -0.89
C ASP A 179 -8.96 12.01 0.25
N ILE A 180 -8.67 10.70 0.24
CA ILE A 180 -7.74 10.09 1.21
C ILE A 180 -6.37 10.78 1.16
N ILE A 181 -5.82 10.97 -0.05
CA ILE A 181 -4.55 11.72 -0.22
C ILE A 181 -4.68 13.13 0.37
N LYS A 182 -5.80 13.81 0.14
CA LYS A 182 -6.04 15.15 0.68
C LYS A 182 -6.06 15.14 2.21
N GLN A 183 -6.70 14.16 2.86
CA GLN A 183 -6.72 14.04 4.32
C GLN A 183 -5.33 13.79 4.89
N ILE A 184 -4.57 12.84 4.31
CA ILE A 184 -3.20 12.58 4.75
C ILE A 184 -2.34 13.85 4.63
N LYS A 185 -2.44 14.58 3.52
CA LYS A 185 -1.70 15.85 3.32
C LYS A 185 -2.06 16.96 4.30
N LYS A 186 -3.22 16.91 4.96
CA LYS A 186 -3.58 17.90 6.01
C LYS A 186 -2.80 17.68 7.30
N ILE A 187 -2.43 16.44 7.59
CA ILE A 187 -1.75 16.03 8.83
C ILE A 187 -0.27 15.70 8.61
N SER A 188 0.24 15.86 7.38
CA SER A 188 1.60 15.47 7.02
C SER A 188 2.25 16.47 6.09
N HIS A 189 3.58 16.35 5.97
CA HIS A 189 4.40 17.21 5.15
C HIS A 189 5.38 16.41 4.31
N LYS A 190 5.84 17.01 3.20
CA LYS A 190 6.90 16.39 2.39
C LYS A 190 8.14 16.16 3.23
N ALA A 191 8.62 14.92 3.25
CA ALA A 191 9.76 14.53 4.04
C ALA A 191 11.04 15.24 3.59
N LYS A 192 11.86 15.60 4.58
CA LYS A 192 13.19 16.16 4.42
C LYS A 192 14.11 15.45 5.39
N MET A 193 15.29 15.08 4.92
CA MET A 193 16.26 14.37 5.73
C MET A 193 17.66 14.93 5.51
N MET A 194 18.47 14.96 6.57
CA MET A 194 19.89 15.25 6.49
C MET A 194 20.69 13.96 6.43
N LYS A 195 21.76 13.99 5.65
CA LYS A 195 22.87 13.05 5.73
C LYS A 195 24.15 13.86 5.87
N GLY A 196 24.65 13.99 7.11
CA GLY A 196 25.67 15.01 7.42
C GLY A 196 25.12 16.40 7.12
N GLU A 197 25.79 17.17 6.26
CA GLU A 197 25.38 18.52 5.84
C GLU A 197 24.44 18.55 4.63
N GLN A 198 24.17 17.40 4.01
CA GLN A 198 23.38 17.36 2.79
C GLN A 198 21.88 17.19 3.08
N LEU A 199 21.07 18.08 2.52
CA LEU A 199 19.61 17.98 2.51
C LEU A 199 19.11 17.06 1.38
N LEU A 200 18.37 16.03 1.76
CA LEU A 200 17.70 15.07 0.90
C LEU A 200 16.17 15.29 0.96
N LYS A 201 15.51 15.17 -0.19
CA LYS A 201 14.05 15.37 -0.36
C LYS A 201 13.41 14.13 -0.99
N PRO A 202 13.30 13.02 -0.25
CA PRO A 202 12.66 11.81 -0.76
C PRO A 202 11.17 12.05 -1.06
N ASP A 203 10.63 11.31 -2.02
CA ASP A 203 9.25 11.49 -2.51
C ASP A 203 8.21 10.78 -1.63
N PHE A 204 8.08 11.21 -0.37
CA PHE A 204 7.01 10.77 0.53
C PHE A 204 6.59 11.88 1.50
N TRP A 205 5.45 11.66 2.16
CA TRP A 205 4.88 12.54 3.18
C TRP A 205 4.97 11.89 4.56
N ILE A 206 5.21 12.67 5.61
CA ILE A 206 5.28 12.18 6.99
C ILE A 206 4.56 13.13 7.93
N SER A 207 3.76 12.61 8.85
CA SER A 207 3.16 13.42 9.92
C SER A 207 4.20 13.80 10.97
N ASP A 208 3.97 14.91 11.66
CA ASP A 208 4.89 15.37 12.70
C ASP A 208 5.02 14.33 13.83
N LYS A 209 3.90 13.70 14.22
CA LYS A 209 3.89 12.63 15.24
C LYS A 209 4.70 11.42 14.79
N ALA A 210 4.51 10.96 13.55
CA ALA A 210 5.26 9.81 13.07
C ALA A 210 6.75 10.12 12.94
N LYS A 211 7.10 11.32 12.44
CA LYS A 211 8.48 11.80 12.33
C LYS A 211 9.24 11.73 13.66
N GLU A 212 8.61 12.12 14.77
CA GLU A 212 9.22 12.07 16.10
C GLU A 212 9.53 10.64 16.56
N GLN A 213 8.63 9.70 16.25
CA GLN A 213 8.73 8.32 16.72
C GLN A 213 9.69 7.48 15.86
N VAL A 214 9.65 7.61 14.53
CA VAL A 214 10.42 6.76 13.61
C VAL A 214 11.87 7.19 13.43
N ARG A 215 12.32 8.27 14.10
CA ARG A 215 13.71 8.80 13.98
C ARG A 215 14.81 7.80 14.33
N LYS A 216 14.49 6.79 15.15
CA LYS A 216 15.43 5.74 15.57
C LYS A 216 15.39 4.48 14.70
N ASN A 217 14.61 4.50 13.62
CA ASN A 217 14.50 3.37 12.73
C ASN A 217 15.88 2.83 12.29
N TYR A 218 16.04 1.51 12.36
CA TYR A 218 17.28 0.80 12.09
C TYR A 218 17.94 1.22 10.76
N TYR A 219 17.17 1.30 9.67
CA TYR A 219 17.72 1.66 8.36
C TYR A 219 18.25 3.10 8.34
N LEU A 220 17.53 4.03 8.98
CA LEU A 220 17.96 5.42 9.06
C LEU A 220 19.26 5.56 9.86
N GLN A 221 19.37 4.84 10.98
CA GLN A 221 20.58 4.79 11.80
C GLN A 221 21.78 4.22 11.00
N GLN A 222 21.59 3.09 10.32
CA GLN A 222 22.63 2.45 9.50
C GLN A 222 23.18 3.37 8.40
N ILE A 223 22.31 4.18 7.80
CA ILE A 223 22.69 5.12 6.73
C ILE A 223 23.07 6.49 7.29
N GLY A 224 22.88 6.78 8.58
CA GLY A 224 23.10 8.10 9.16
C GLY A 224 22.17 9.18 8.60
N LEU A 225 20.88 8.84 8.45
CA LEU A 225 19.82 9.74 8.02
C LEU A 225 19.05 10.28 9.22
N VAL A 226 18.80 11.59 9.23
CA VAL A 226 18.06 12.28 10.30
C VAL A 226 16.95 13.13 9.69
N PHE A 227 15.75 13.12 10.26
CA PHE A 227 14.67 14.00 9.81
C PHE A 227 14.96 15.47 10.15
N VAL A 228 14.53 16.38 9.26
CA VAL A 228 14.53 17.84 9.48
C VAL A 228 13.16 18.29 9.89
#